data_AF-A0A3M3QM24-F1
#
_entry.id   AF-A0A3M3QM24-F1
#
_cell.length_a   1.000
_cell.length_b   1.000
_cell.length_c   1.000
_cell.angle_alpha   90.00
_cell.angle_beta   90.00
_cell.angle_gamma   90.00
#
_symmetry.space_group_name_H-M   'P 1'
#
loop_
_entity.id
_entity.type
_entity.pdbx_description
1 polymer ?
#
loop_
_entity_poly.entity_id
_entity_poly.type
_entity_poly.pdbx_seq_one_letter_code
_entity_poly.pdbx_strand_id
1 'polypeptide(L)'
;MPDYIIKTPCVGLCSTVYGDLVCRGCKRFHHEVIHWNGYNEDEKRAVWLRLEQLLVQVMTAKLEIFDADKLRMQLTQRKIRFVPHQSEYCWAYQLIARGARVISQVEAYGFVLLPEFRDWTLPELRDAIDREFFLLSEAHYQRYIAPGFLKDAFGA
;
A
#
# COMPACT_ATOMS: atom_id res chain seq x y z
N MET A 1 7.50 -27.58 4.73
CA MET A 1 6.75 -26.39 5.21
C MET A 1 5.72 -26.10 4.14
N PRO A 2 4.43 -25.92 4.46
CA PRO A 2 3.44 -25.76 3.41
C PRO A 2 3.76 -24.49 2.62
N ASP A 3 3.86 -24.62 1.29
CA ASP A 3 4.05 -23.57 0.32
C ASP A 3 3.02 -22.45 0.55
N TYR A 4 3.39 -21.44 1.34
CA TYR A 4 2.57 -20.24 1.45
C TYR A 4 2.90 -19.37 0.25
N ILE A 5 2.15 -19.57 -0.85
CA ILE A 5 2.28 -18.73 -2.04
C ILE A 5 2.01 -17.27 -1.64
N ILE A 6 3.07 -16.47 -1.57
CA ILE A 6 2.98 -15.03 -1.34
C ILE A 6 2.23 -14.42 -2.51
N LYS A 7 1.03 -13.91 -2.24
CA LYS A 7 0.17 -13.32 -3.26
C LYS A 7 0.82 -12.07 -3.85
N THR A 8 0.53 -11.82 -5.12
CA THR A 8 0.96 -10.58 -5.78
C THR A 8 0.27 -9.36 -5.15
N PRO A 9 0.98 -8.23 -4.94
CA PRO A 9 0.36 -6.97 -4.54
C PRO A 9 -0.48 -6.31 -5.65
N CYS A 10 -0.52 -6.92 -6.84
CA CYS A 10 -1.18 -6.32 -8.00
C CYS A 10 -2.69 -6.13 -7.78
N VAL A 11 -3.18 -4.95 -8.15
CA VAL A 11 -4.59 -4.57 -8.07
C VAL A 11 -5.32 -4.65 -9.42
N GLY A 12 -4.66 -5.18 -10.46
CA GLY A 12 -5.23 -5.32 -11.80
C GLY A 12 -5.19 -4.05 -12.66
N LEU A 13 -4.57 -2.97 -12.18
CA LEU A 13 -4.30 -1.75 -12.93
C LEU A 13 -2.79 -1.54 -13.01
N CYS A 14 -2.24 -1.57 -14.22
CA CYS A 14 -0.80 -1.42 -14.43
C CYS A 14 -0.51 -0.20 -15.31
N SER A 15 0.28 0.73 -14.80
CA SER A 15 0.73 1.91 -15.56
C SER A 15 2.14 1.75 -16.13
N THR A 16 2.88 0.72 -15.70
CA THR A 16 4.26 0.48 -16.16
C THR A 16 4.31 0.08 -17.64
N VAL A 17 3.21 -0.45 -18.18
CA VAL A 17 3.04 -0.71 -19.63
C VAL A 17 3.04 0.59 -20.45
N TYR A 18 2.80 1.74 -19.82
CA TYR A 18 2.84 3.07 -20.43
C TYR A 18 4.15 3.82 -20.12
N GLY A 19 5.14 3.15 -19.55
CA GLY A 19 6.48 3.72 -19.30
C GLY A 19 6.74 4.22 -17.88
N ASP A 20 5.78 4.11 -16.94
CA ASP A 20 6.07 4.45 -15.54
C ASP A 20 7.07 3.45 -14.91
N LEU A 21 8.10 3.96 -14.22
CA LEU A 21 9.06 3.14 -13.46
C LEU A 21 8.46 2.57 -12.16
N VAL A 22 7.40 3.19 -11.66
CA VAL A 22 6.63 2.76 -10.49
C VAL A 22 5.17 2.64 -10.90
N CYS A 23 4.52 1.53 -10.56
CA CYS A 23 3.13 1.30 -10.93
C CYS A 23 2.19 2.20 -10.12
N ARG A 24 1.35 3.01 -10.78
CA ARG A 24 0.33 3.84 -10.11
C ARG A 24 -0.74 3.02 -9.39
N GLY A 25 -0.96 1.76 -9.77
CA GLY A 25 -1.90 0.86 -9.11
C GLY A 25 -1.33 0.26 -7.83
N CYS A 26 -0.32 -0.61 -7.98
CA CYS A 26 0.23 -1.40 -6.86
C CYS A 26 1.49 -0.83 -6.20
N LYS A 27 2.01 0.30 -6.70
CA LYS A 27 3.22 1.00 -6.24
C LYS A 27 4.53 0.18 -6.25
N ARG A 28 4.50 -1.00 -6.87
CA ARG A 28 5.69 -1.78 -7.19
C ARG A 28 6.51 -1.11 -8.28
N PHE A 29 7.81 -1.37 -8.26
CA PHE A 29 8.73 -0.94 -9.30
C PHE A 29 8.56 -1.81 -10.55
N HIS A 30 8.83 -1.24 -11.72
CA HIS A 30 8.67 -1.90 -13.01
C HIS A 30 9.32 -3.29 -13.06
N HIS A 31 10.58 -3.39 -12.61
CA HIS A 31 11.32 -4.66 -12.60
C HIS A 31 10.71 -5.69 -11.63
N GLU A 32 10.16 -5.26 -10.49
CA GLU A 32 9.46 -6.17 -9.56
C GLU A 32 8.15 -6.68 -10.16
N VAL A 33 7.45 -5.86 -10.95
CA VAL A 33 6.21 -6.28 -11.63
C VAL A 33 6.50 -7.36 -12.66
N ILE A 34 7.54 -7.19 -13.47
CA ILE A 34 7.92 -8.12 -14.56
C ILE A 34 8.49 -9.42 -13.99
N HIS A 35 9.42 -9.33 -13.04
CA HIS A 35 10.17 -10.49 -12.55
C HIS A 35 9.50 -11.21 -11.37
N TRP A 36 8.30 -10.78 -10.93
CA TRP A 36 7.61 -11.31 -9.74
C TRP A 36 7.55 -12.84 -9.68
N ASN A 37 7.29 -13.50 -10.80
CA ASN A 37 7.18 -14.97 -10.85
C ASN A 37 8.53 -15.67 -10.64
N GLY A 38 9.64 -15.00 -10.99
CA GLY A 38 11.00 -15.49 -10.77
C GLY A 38 11.55 -15.18 -9.38
N TYR A 39 10.91 -14.30 -8.60
CA TYR A 39 11.37 -13.96 -7.26
C TYR A 39 11.20 -15.12 -6.29
N ASN A 40 12.22 -15.34 -5.47
CA ASN A 40 12.16 -16.21 -4.30
C ASN A 40 11.28 -15.60 -3.20
N GLU A 41 11.05 -16.34 -2.12
CA GLU A 41 10.15 -15.88 -1.06
C GLU A 41 10.68 -14.64 -0.33
N ASP A 42 11.99 -14.53 -0.12
CA ASP A 42 12.60 -13.41 0.61
C ASP A 42 12.54 -12.12 -0.20
N GLU A 43 12.76 -12.20 -1.52
CA GLU A 43 12.55 -11.09 -2.45
C GLU A 43 11.09 -10.63 -2.44
N LYS A 44 10.14 -11.58 -2.50
CA LYS A 44 8.70 -11.27 -2.42
C LYS A 44 8.33 -10.63 -1.08
N ARG A 45 8.89 -11.11 0.03
CA ARG A 45 8.70 -10.52 1.38
C ARG A 45 9.28 -9.11 1.44
N ALA A 46 10.48 -8.88 0.89
CA ALA A 46 11.11 -7.56 0.87
C ALA A 46 10.26 -6.53 0.13
N VAL A 47 9.68 -6.90 -1.02
CA VAL A 47 8.72 -6.05 -1.75
C VAL A 47 7.50 -5.72 -0.89
N TRP A 48 6.89 -6.73 -0.27
CA TRP A 48 5.72 -6.54 0.60
C TRP A 48 6.02 -5.64 1.79
N LEU A 49 7.13 -5.88 2.49
CA LEU A 49 7.56 -5.11 3.65
C LEU A 49 7.78 -3.64 3.27
N ARG A 50 8.43 -3.37 2.14
CA ARG A 50 8.63 -2.01 1.63
C ARG A 50 7.28 -1.32 1.35
N LEU A 51 6.38 -1.98 0.62
CA LEU A 51 5.06 -1.41 0.32
C LEU A 51 4.26 -1.10 1.58
N GLU A 52 4.30 -2.00 2.56
CA GLU A 52 3.68 -1.81 3.87
C GLU A 52 4.29 -0.62 4.60
N GLN A 53 5.61 -0.53 4.73
CA GLN A 53 6.28 0.59 5.42
C GLN A 53 5.92 1.95 4.80
N LEU A 54 5.95 2.05 3.47
CA LEU A 54 5.62 3.29 2.77
C LEU A 54 4.14 3.64 2.92
N LEU A 55 3.23 2.67 2.85
CA LEU A 55 1.81 2.91 3.06
C LEU A 55 1.52 3.32 4.51
N VAL A 56 2.11 2.64 5.49
CA VAL A 56 1.97 2.98 6.92
C VAL A 56 2.42 4.43 7.15
N GLN A 57 3.56 4.83 6.58
CA GLN A 57 4.05 6.21 6.69
C GLN A 57 3.05 7.24 6.15
N VAL A 58 2.40 6.96 5.01
CA VAL A 58 1.37 7.86 4.46
C VAL A 58 0.15 7.88 5.37
N MET A 59 -0.30 6.71 5.85
CA MET A 59 -1.52 6.58 6.62
C MET A 59 -1.42 7.22 8.01
N THR A 60 -0.29 7.08 8.70
CA THR A 60 -0.05 7.69 10.02
C THR A 60 -0.06 9.21 9.98
N ALA A 61 0.23 9.82 8.82
CA ALA A 61 0.14 11.25 8.59
C ALA A 61 -1.29 11.75 8.31
N LYS A 62 -2.30 10.86 8.25
CA LYS A 62 -3.69 11.22 7.87
C LYS A 62 -4.72 10.83 8.92
N LEU A 63 -4.50 9.73 9.62
CA LEU A 63 -5.46 9.18 10.56
C LEU A 63 -4.76 8.52 11.75
N GLU A 64 -5.54 8.34 12.82
CA GLU A 64 -5.13 7.63 14.02
C GLU A 64 -6.08 6.46 14.28
N ILE A 65 -5.51 5.29 14.55
CA ILE A 65 -6.28 4.08 14.88
C ILE A 65 -6.32 3.97 16.40
N PHE A 66 -7.53 4.05 16.97
CA PHE A 66 -7.75 3.94 18.42
C PHE A 66 -8.33 2.58 18.83
N ASP A 67 -8.87 1.79 17.88
CA ASP A 67 -9.42 0.47 18.13
C ASP A 67 -9.21 -0.46 16.92
N ALA A 68 -8.07 -1.17 16.92
CA ALA A 68 -7.68 -2.08 15.85
C ALA A 68 -8.56 -3.34 15.78
N ASP A 69 -9.10 -3.81 16.91
CA ASP A 69 -9.97 -4.98 16.95
C ASP A 69 -11.32 -4.69 16.29
N LYS A 70 -11.89 -3.49 16.54
CA LYS A 70 -13.09 -3.02 15.87
C LYS A 70 -12.87 -2.87 14.36
N LEU A 71 -11.73 -2.33 13.94
CA LEU A 71 -11.36 -2.25 12.52
C LEU A 71 -11.32 -3.63 11.86
N ARG A 72 -10.65 -4.59 12.51
CA ARG A 72 -10.54 -5.98 12.04
C ARG A 72 -11.89 -6.68 11.97
N MET A 73 -12.75 -6.45 12.96
CA MET A 73 -14.13 -6.97 12.98
C MET A 73 -14.92 -6.42 11.80
N GLN A 74 -14.86 -5.11 11.53
CA GLN A 74 -15.55 -4.48 10.40
C GLN A 74 -15.08 -5.01 9.05
N LEU A 75 -13.76 -5.20 8.86
CA LEU A 75 -13.20 -5.80 7.65
C LEU A 75 -13.77 -7.21 7.42
N THR A 76 -13.83 -8.01 8.49
CA THR A 76 -14.32 -9.40 8.45
C THR A 76 -15.81 -9.46 8.12
N GLN A 77 -16.63 -8.66 8.82
CA GLN A 77 -18.08 -8.58 8.60
C GLN A 77 -18.42 -8.17 7.16
N ARG A 78 -17.66 -7.24 6.60
CA ARG A 78 -17.84 -6.72 5.23
C ARG A 78 -17.16 -7.58 4.17
N LYS A 79 -16.52 -8.69 4.56
CA LYS A 79 -15.77 -9.60 3.68
C LYS A 79 -14.69 -8.86 2.85
N ILE A 80 -14.12 -7.80 3.40
CA ILE A 80 -13.01 -7.07 2.80
C ILE A 80 -11.74 -7.88 3.05
N ARG A 81 -11.00 -8.18 1.99
CA ARG A 81 -9.74 -8.93 2.09
C ARG A 81 -8.68 -8.07 2.76
N PHE A 82 -7.98 -8.63 3.74
CA PHE A 82 -6.83 -8.03 4.41
C PHE A 82 -5.80 -9.12 4.76
N VAL A 83 -4.58 -8.71 5.07
CA VAL A 83 -3.51 -9.61 5.50
C VAL A 83 -3.37 -9.48 7.03
N PRO A 84 -3.68 -10.53 7.82
CA PRO A 84 -3.75 -10.42 9.29
C PRO A 84 -2.44 -10.07 10.01
N HIS A 85 -1.29 -10.19 9.34
CA HIS A 85 0.01 -9.87 9.92
C HIS A 85 0.53 -8.48 9.51
N GLN A 86 -0.20 -7.76 8.65
CA GLN A 86 0.13 -6.37 8.32
C GLN A 86 -0.34 -5.42 9.41
N SER A 87 0.24 -4.23 9.42
CA SER A 87 -0.19 -3.11 10.24
C SER A 87 -1.67 -2.77 10.06
N GLU A 88 -2.32 -2.37 11.15
CA GLU A 88 -3.68 -1.84 11.18
C GLU A 88 -3.88 -0.64 10.23
N TYR A 89 -2.82 0.12 9.91
CA TYR A 89 -2.89 1.20 8.93
C TYR A 89 -3.10 0.68 7.50
N CYS A 90 -2.53 -0.48 7.15
CA CYS A 90 -2.83 -1.15 5.89
C CYS A 90 -4.28 -1.63 5.86
N TRP A 91 -4.80 -2.10 7.00
CA TRP A 91 -6.21 -2.51 7.13
C TRP A 91 -7.17 -1.33 6.95
N ALA A 92 -6.87 -0.19 7.56
CA ALA A 92 -7.64 1.05 7.40
C ALA A 92 -7.64 1.50 5.94
N TYR A 93 -6.49 1.44 5.26
CA TYR A 93 -6.41 1.73 3.84
C TYR A 93 -7.28 0.77 3.00
N GLN A 94 -7.26 -0.54 3.25
CA GLN A 94 -8.12 -1.49 2.51
C GLN A 94 -9.61 -1.17 2.68
N LEU A 95 -10.01 -0.79 3.90
CA LEU A 95 -11.37 -0.35 4.18
C LEU A 95 -11.71 0.91 3.37
N ILE A 96 -10.86 1.93 3.39
CA ILE A 96 -11.07 3.19 2.65
C ILE A 96 -11.09 2.95 1.14
N ALA A 97 -10.12 2.21 0.60
CA ALA A 97 -10.01 1.92 -0.82
C ALA A 97 -11.24 1.20 -1.41
N ARG A 98 -11.92 0.38 -0.60
CA ARG A 98 -13.13 -0.37 -1.02
C ARG A 98 -14.44 0.30 -0.61
N GLY A 99 -14.43 1.04 0.49
CA GLY A 99 -15.63 1.53 1.17
C GLY A 99 -15.82 3.05 1.15
N ALA A 100 -14.89 3.83 0.61
CA ALA A 100 -14.93 5.30 0.68
C ALA A 100 -16.26 5.94 0.24
N ARG A 101 -17.01 5.33 -0.68
CA ARG A 101 -18.31 5.86 -1.16
C ARG A 101 -19.50 5.53 -0.26
N VAL A 102 -19.36 4.59 0.67
CA VAL A 102 -20.46 4.07 1.50
C VAL A 102 -20.23 4.25 3.00
N ILE A 103 -19.02 4.64 3.41
CA ILE A 103 -18.66 4.90 4.80
C ILE A 103 -18.93 6.37 5.10
N SER A 104 -19.79 6.65 6.07
CA SER A 104 -20.13 8.00 6.51
C SER A 104 -19.57 8.36 7.90
N GLN A 105 -19.23 7.36 8.72
CA GLN A 105 -18.69 7.56 10.08
C GLN A 105 -17.48 6.65 10.27
N VAL A 106 -16.27 7.21 10.23
CA VAL A 106 -15.00 6.46 10.31
C VAL A 106 -14.74 5.90 11.72
N GLU A 107 -15.25 6.57 12.74
CA GLU A 107 -15.11 6.22 14.15
C GLU A 107 -15.85 4.91 14.48
N ALA A 108 -16.89 4.60 13.69
CA ALA A 108 -17.57 3.31 13.73
C ALA A 108 -16.66 2.14 13.32
N TYR A 109 -15.48 2.42 12.77
CA TYR A 109 -14.48 1.45 12.32
C TYR A 109 -13.19 1.48 13.14
N GLY A 110 -13.13 2.27 14.22
CA GLY A 110 -11.99 2.24 15.16
C GLY A 110 -10.83 3.16 14.79
N PHE A 111 -11.06 4.14 13.92
CA PHE A 111 -10.08 5.17 13.59
C PHE A 111 -10.74 6.54 13.41
N VAL A 112 -9.94 7.58 13.49
CA VAL A 112 -10.35 8.97 13.32
C VAL A 112 -9.39 9.68 12.37
N LEU A 113 -9.88 10.65 11.60
CA LEU A 113 -9.03 11.48 10.76
C LEU A 113 -8.33 12.55 11.60
N LEU A 114 -7.06 12.84 11.28
CA LEU A 114 -6.33 13.93 11.93
C LEU A 114 -7.01 15.28 11.64
N PRO A 115 -6.81 16.31 12.49
CA PRO A 115 -7.52 17.59 12.39
C PRO A 115 -7.52 18.22 10.99
N GLU A 116 -6.42 18.10 10.26
CA GLU A 116 -6.22 18.64 8.91
C GLU A 116 -7.14 18.01 7.85
N PHE A 117 -7.65 16.80 8.11
CA PHE A 117 -8.44 16.00 7.15
C PHE A 117 -9.89 15.77 7.61
N ARG A 118 -10.33 16.35 8.73
CA ARG A 118 -11.68 16.09 9.28
C ARG A 118 -12.82 16.49 8.33
N ASP A 119 -12.62 17.55 7.56
CA ASP A 119 -13.62 18.07 6.61
C ASP A 119 -13.52 17.40 5.23
N TRP A 120 -12.57 16.48 5.04
CA TRP A 120 -12.39 15.80 3.76
C TRP A 120 -13.37 14.64 3.61
N THR A 121 -13.87 14.44 2.40
CA THR A 121 -14.62 13.23 2.09
C THR A 121 -13.66 12.03 1.99
N LEU A 122 -14.14 10.83 2.33
CA LEU A 122 -13.31 9.62 2.20
C LEU A 122 -12.80 9.34 0.78
N PRO A 123 -13.55 9.64 -0.30
CA PRO A 123 -13.01 9.54 -1.66
C PRO A 123 -11.84 10.50 -1.90
N GLU A 124 -11.93 11.76 -1.47
CA GLU A 124 -10.83 12.73 -1.59
C GLU A 124 -9.61 12.30 -0.78
N LEU A 125 -9.84 11.83 0.45
CA LEU A 125 -8.77 11.31 1.31
C LEU A 125 -8.09 10.10 0.66
N ARG A 126 -8.87 9.17 0.10
CA ARG A 126 -8.36 8.01 -0.63
C ARG A 126 -7.47 8.44 -1.79
N ASP A 127 -7.94 9.36 -2.63
CA ASP A 127 -7.18 9.81 -3.80
C ASP A 127 -5.88 10.51 -3.39
N ALA A 128 -5.90 11.25 -2.28
CA ALA A 128 -4.69 11.84 -1.70
C ALA A 128 -3.72 10.79 -1.15
N ILE A 129 -4.21 9.78 -0.42
CA ILE A 129 -3.37 8.65 0.04
C ILE A 129 -2.74 7.93 -1.17
N ASP A 130 -3.54 7.61 -2.19
CA ASP A 130 -3.07 6.90 -3.38
C ASP A 130 -2.01 7.70 -4.15
N ARG A 131 -2.15 9.03 -4.20
CA ARG A 131 -1.18 9.94 -4.80
C ARG A 131 0.10 10.04 -3.98
N GLU A 132 -0.02 10.23 -2.67
CA GLU A 132 1.13 10.39 -1.77
C GLU A 132 1.94 9.09 -1.68
N PHE A 133 1.28 7.94 -1.60
CA PHE A 133 1.93 6.64 -1.64
C PHE A 133 2.67 6.41 -2.97
N PHE A 134 2.11 6.88 -4.09
CA PHE A 134 2.82 6.84 -5.37
C PHE A 134 4.07 7.71 -5.37
N LEU A 135 3.95 8.99 -4.99
CA LEU A 135 5.07 9.93 -4.95
C LEU A 135 6.19 9.46 -4.01
N LEU A 136 5.82 8.94 -2.84
CA LEU A 136 6.77 8.39 -1.89
C LEU A 136 7.49 7.15 -2.45
N SER A 137 6.77 6.29 -3.18
CA SER A 137 7.36 5.12 -3.85
C SER A 137 8.30 5.51 -4.98
N GLU A 138 7.98 6.56 -5.75
CA GLU A 138 8.90 7.12 -6.77
C GLU A 138 10.16 7.70 -6.12
N ALA A 139 10.02 8.50 -5.07
CA ALA A 139 11.15 9.06 -4.34
C ALA A 139 12.05 7.96 -3.76
N HIS A 140 11.45 6.90 -3.20
CA HIS A 140 12.18 5.75 -2.70
C HIS A 140 12.95 5.03 -3.82
N TYR A 141 12.31 4.80 -4.97
CA TYR A 141 12.95 4.18 -6.13
C TYR A 141 14.17 4.99 -6.59
N GLN A 142 14.00 6.30 -6.79
CA GLN A 142 15.08 7.17 -7.26
C GLN A 142 16.24 7.25 -6.29
N ARG A 143 15.96 7.23 -4.98
CA ARG A 143 16.99 7.39 -3.95
C ARG A 143 17.77 6.11 -3.67
N TYR A 144 17.11 4.96 -3.64
CA TYR A 144 17.70 3.73 -3.12
C TYR A 144 17.86 2.61 -4.15
N ILE A 145 17.12 2.65 -5.25
CA ILE A 145 17.05 1.54 -6.21
C ILE A 145 17.71 1.91 -7.54
N ALA A 146 17.34 3.05 -8.12
CA ALA A 146 17.94 3.53 -9.37
C ALA A 146 19.49 3.63 -9.32
N PRO A 147 20.12 4.09 -8.21
CA PRO A 147 21.58 4.11 -8.12
C PRO A 147 22.23 2.73 -8.12
N GLY A 148 21.53 1.70 -7.63
CA GLY A 148 22.00 0.31 -7.67
C GLY A 148 22.15 -0.18 -9.11
N PHE A 149 21.11 0.03 -9.93
CA PHE A 149 21.16 -0.33 -11.35
C PHE A 149 22.27 0.40 -12.12
N LEU A 150 22.57 1.65 -11.75
CA LEU A 150 23.69 2.37 -12.35
C LEU A 150 25.03 1.73 -11.99
N LYS A 151 25.24 1.36 -10.73
CA LYS A 151 26.48 0.67 -10.31
C LYS A 151 26.65 -0.67 -11.01
N ASP A 152 25.58 -1.46 -11.09
CA ASP A 152 25.59 -2.76 -11.77
C ASP A 152 25.89 -2.61 -13.28
N ALA A 153 25.32 -1.59 -13.92
CA ALA A 153 25.54 -1.32 -15.35
C ALA A 153 26.95 -0.83 -15.68
N PHE A 154 27.63 -0.17 -14.74
CA PHE A 154 29.00 0.34 -14.92
C PHE A 154 30.08 -0.57 -14.29
N GLY A 155 29.70 -1.73 -13.73
CA GLY A 155 30.63 -2.76 -13.29
C GLY A 155 31.60 -2.32 -12.19
N ALA A 156 31.11 -1.57 -11.20
CA ALA A 156 31.88 -1.13 -10.03
C ALA A 156 31.46 -1.87 -8.75
#